data_AF-E7GL94-F1
#
_entry.id   AF-E7GL94-F1
#
_cell.length_a   1.000
_cell.length_b   1.000
_cell.length_c   1.000
_cell.angle_alpha   90.00
_cell.angle_beta   90.00
_cell.angle_gamma   90.00
#
_symmetry.space_group_name_H-M   'P 1'
#
loop_
_entity.id
_entity.type
_entity.pdbx_description
1 polymer ?
#
loop_
_entity_poly.entity_id
_entity_poly.type
_entity_poly.pdbx_seq_one_letter_code
_entity_poly.pdbx_strand_id
1 'polypeptide(L)'
;MKAIAKGIDVSKWQGTINWTQVKGAGISFVMMRLGRGKLKGGPCDYDIKFKDNIAGALAAGLGVGVYFYSYALSVADAKAEAEWVMKALEPYKGKLTYPVAFDLEDSSQAGLGKAVLSDMIVAFCGALETAGYYVSLYSNLSWLTSKYDAAKIKRFDVWLAQWEVSAPTYSGSFGMWQHTSKGSVPGISGNVDLDVAYYDFPDVIRKKGLNGFGAASTPAPVPGPGTELTGQGLADYCKGLIGRPSAYMWGEFGREITVSRIEAAAKQYPGHYSAQRVVHLKTLVGKGYIGSDCVGMIKSYYWGGIGNVKYVAATDKSAGMMLDAAKVKGDIGSIPERPGVCVWMEGHIGVYVGNGEVVECTLGTFGDGFVQTKLSARKWLKWLECPYISYEAVSEPVEPPKEPEPTPVPDWKQQGLTALTEAGVITDPDYWAGRMNETVTVGELMGIAAKMFGILK
;
A
#
# COMPACT_ATOMS: atom_id res chain seq x y z
N MET A 1 -22.15 -12.89 -11.06
CA MET A 1 -22.10 -11.44 -10.75
C MET A 1 -22.93 -10.70 -11.78
N LYS A 2 -23.59 -9.59 -11.42
CA LYS A 2 -24.37 -8.78 -12.37
C LYS A 2 -23.48 -7.64 -12.87
N ALA A 3 -23.31 -7.51 -14.19
CA ALA A 3 -22.60 -6.37 -14.77
C ALA A 3 -23.35 -5.07 -14.45
N ILE A 4 -22.62 -4.04 -14.02
CA ILE A 4 -23.20 -2.75 -13.62
C ILE A 4 -22.83 -1.60 -14.57
N ALA A 5 -21.75 -1.75 -15.35
CA ALA A 5 -21.34 -0.77 -16.35
C ALA A 5 -20.72 -1.46 -17.56
N LYS A 6 -20.93 -0.87 -18.74
CA LYS A 6 -20.29 -1.27 -20.01
C LYS A 6 -19.12 -0.34 -20.32
N GLY A 7 -18.03 -0.91 -20.79
CA GLY A 7 -16.82 -0.20 -21.13
C GLY A 7 -16.16 -0.72 -22.39
N ILE A 8 -15.06 -0.09 -22.72
CA ILE A 8 -14.12 -0.48 -23.76
C ILE A 8 -12.71 -0.29 -23.24
N ASP A 9 -11.73 -0.89 -23.90
CA ASP A 9 -10.34 -0.49 -23.76
C ASP A 9 -9.72 -0.12 -25.10
N VAL A 10 -8.83 0.87 -25.06
CA VAL A 10 -8.28 1.48 -26.29
C VAL A 10 -6.81 1.82 -26.15
N SER A 11 -6.15 1.87 -27.30
CA SER A 11 -4.77 2.33 -27.44
C SER A 11 -4.61 3.11 -28.74
N LYS A 12 -3.36 3.33 -29.19
CA LYS A 12 -3.09 3.86 -30.55
C LYS A 12 -3.80 3.10 -31.68
N TRP A 13 -4.13 1.83 -31.47
CA TRP A 13 -4.70 0.96 -32.51
C TRP A 13 -6.11 1.36 -32.94
N GLN A 14 -6.87 2.00 -32.05
CA GLN A 14 -8.21 2.51 -32.36
C GLN A 14 -8.19 3.88 -33.08
N GLY A 15 -7.01 4.44 -33.35
CA GLY A 15 -6.85 5.64 -34.16
C GLY A 15 -7.45 6.89 -33.52
N THR A 16 -8.23 7.64 -34.29
CA THR A 16 -8.95 8.83 -33.80
C THR A 16 -10.37 8.43 -33.42
N ILE A 17 -10.77 8.74 -32.19
CA ILE A 17 -12.04 8.30 -31.60
C ILE A 17 -13.00 9.48 -31.45
N ASN A 18 -14.26 9.29 -31.86
CA ASN A 18 -15.35 10.21 -31.56
C ASN A 18 -15.99 9.84 -30.22
N TRP A 19 -15.53 10.48 -29.15
CA TRP A 19 -15.95 10.19 -27.78
C TRP A 19 -17.43 10.50 -27.49
N THR A 20 -18.02 11.48 -28.19
CA THR A 20 -19.46 11.77 -28.06
C THR A 20 -20.30 10.63 -28.61
N GLN A 21 -19.92 10.04 -29.75
CA GLN A 21 -20.59 8.85 -30.29
C GLN A 21 -20.39 7.63 -29.40
N VAL A 22 -19.19 7.43 -28.85
CA VAL A 22 -18.89 6.35 -27.89
C VAL A 22 -19.81 6.45 -26.67
N LYS A 23 -19.91 7.64 -26.06
CA LYS A 23 -20.84 7.88 -24.94
C LYS A 23 -22.30 7.64 -25.35
N GLY A 24 -22.70 8.14 -26.52
CA GLY A 24 -24.04 7.95 -27.08
C GLY A 24 -24.41 6.48 -27.37
N ALA A 25 -23.41 5.63 -27.62
CA ALA A 25 -23.59 4.18 -27.77
C ALA A 25 -23.79 3.43 -26.44
N GLY A 26 -23.83 4.14 -25.31
CA GLY A 26 -24.06 3.57 -23.98
C GLY A 26 -22.79 3.07 -23.28
N ILE A 27 -21.60 3.39 -23.82
CA ILE A 27 -20.33 3.15 -23.12
C ILE A 27 -20.24 4.12 -21.93
N SER A 28 -19.91 3.57 -20.76
CA SER A 28 -19.89 4.31 -19.49
C SER A 28 -18.48 4.57 -18.98
N PHE A 29 -17.52 3.72 -19.35
CA PHE A 29 -16.12 3.88 -18.99
C PHE A 29 -15.17 3.43 -20.09
N VAL A 30 -13.90 3.80 -19.96
CA VAL A 30 -12.83 3.35 -20.84
C VAL A 30 -11.53 3.09 -20.07
N MET A 31 -10.86 1.98 -20.36
CA MET A 31 -9.50 1.68 -19.94
C MET A 31 -8.53 2.07 -21.07
N MET A 32 -7.60 3.01 -20.83
CA MET A 32 -6.70 3.48 -21.90
C MET A 32 -5.28 3.02 -21.69
N ARG A 33 -4.58 2.64 -22.76
CA ARG A 33 -3.14 2.41 -22.65
C ARG A 33 -2.44 3.72 -22.30
N LEU A 34 -1.90 3.80 -21.09
CA LEU A 34 -1.05 4.90 -20.65
C LEU A 34 0.25 4.91 -21.46
N GLY A 35 0.84 3.73 -21.60
CA GLY A 35 2.14 3.54 -22.20
C GLY A 35 2.56 2.09 -22.19
N ARG A 36 3.85 1.89 -22.46
CA ARG A 36 4.47 0.57 -22.46
C ARG A 36 5.84 0.58 -21.81
N GLY A 37 6.24 -0.60 -21.35
CA GLY A 37 7.58 -0.91 -20.88
C GLY A 37 8.70 -0.74 -21.92
N LYS A 38 9.91 -1.08 -21.48
CA LYS A 38 11.13 -1.02 -22.31
C LYS A 38 11.15 -2.12 -23.38
N LEU A 39 10.70 -1.80 -24.59
CA LEU A 39 10.80 -2.72 -25.71
C LEU A 39 12.24 -2.72 -26.27
N LYS A 40 12.89 -3.90 -26.29
CA LYS A 40 14.22 -4.12 -26.92
C LYS A 40 15.31 -3.12 -26.46
N GLY A 41 15.31 -2.78 -25.17
CA GLY A 41 16.29 -1.83 -24.60
C GLY A 41 15.96 -0.34 -24.80
N GLY A 42 14.83 -0.01 -25.44
CA GLY A 42 14.32 1.37 -25.50
C GLY A 42 13.73 1.85 -24.17
N PRO A 43 13.34 3.14 -24.06
CA PRO A 43 12.71 3.65 -22.85
C PRO A 43 11.27 3.15 -22.69
N CYS A 44 10.74 3.25 -21.47
CA CYS A 44 9.30 3.30 -21.24
C CYS A 44 8.77 4.58 -21.89
N ASP A 45 7.61 4.49 -22.55
CA ASP A 45 7.06 5.63 -23.27
C ASP A 45 5.52 5.60 -23.27
N TYR A 46 4.93 6.78 -23.47
CA TYR A 46 3.49 6.94 -23.59
C TYR A 46 2.95 6.22 -24.83
N ASP A 47 1.69 5.80 -24.76
CA ASP A 47 0.95 5.53 -25.98
C ASP A 47 0.74 6.86 -26.72
N ILE A 48 1.05 6.87 -28.02
CA ILE A 48 1.00 8.09 -28.84
C ILE A 48 -0.39 8.73 -28.92
N LYS A 49 -1.46 7.98 -28.62
CA LYS A 49 -2.84 8.49 -28.55
C LYS A 49 -3.32 8.76 -27.13
N PHE A 50 -2.55 8.41 -26.09
CA PHE A 50 -3.00 8.51 -24.70
C PHE A 50 -3.53 9.90 -24.34
N LYS A 51 -2.75 10.96 -24.63
CA LYS A 51 -3.10 12.34 -24.27
C LYS A 51 -4.40 12.82 -24.95
N ASP A 52 -4.57 12.49 -26.23
CA ASP A 52 -5.78 12.85 -26.98
C ASP A 52 -6.98 12.06 -26.47
N ASN A 53 -6.79 10.76 -26.22
CA ASN A 53 -7.83 9.86 -25.75
C ASN A 53 -8.34 10.26 -24.35
N ILE A 54 -7.44 10.54 -23.41
CA ILE A 54 -7.83 10.90 -22.04
C ILE A 54 -8.54 12.25 -21.99
N ALA A 55 -8.08 13.23 -22.77
CA ALA A 55 -8.75 14.53 -22.86
C ALA A 55 -10.16 14.39 -23.43
N GLY A 56 -10.31 13.64 -24.53
CA GLY A 56 -11.60 13.43 -25.19
C GLY A 56 -12.61 12.65 -24.36
N ALA A 57 -12.19 11.57 -23.70
CA ALA A 57 -13.09 10.77 -22.88
C ALA A 57 -13.55 11.50 -21.61
N LEU A 58 -12.64 12.23 -20.95
CA LEU A 58 -13.01 13.05 -19.79
C LEU A 58 -14.00 14.15 -20.19
N ALA A 59 -13.77 14.82 -21.32
CA ALA A 59 -14.70 15.83 -21.84
C ALA A 59 -16.08 15.25 -22.20
N ALA A 60 -16.13 14.00 -22.63
CA ALA A 60 -17.38 13.28 -22.90
C ALA A 60 -18.07 12.72 -21.63
N GLY A 61 -17.49 12.92 -20.44
CA GLY A 61 -18.05 12.45 -19.17
C GLY A 61 -18.04 10.91 -19.03
N LEU A 62 -17.03 10.24 -19.59
CA LEU A 62 -16.78 8.82 -19.38
C LEU A 62 -15.98 8.61 -18.09
N GLY A 63 -16.21 7.50 -17.40
CA GLY A 63 -15.28 7.01 -16.39
C GLY A 63 -13.96 6.61 -17.06
N VAL A 64 -12.83 6.95 -16.46
CA VAL A 64 -11.51 6.69 -17.06
C VAL A 64 -10.62 5.90 -16.12
N GLY A 65 -10.07 4.81 -16.63
CA GLY A 65 -8.96 4.07 -16.04
C GLY A 65 -7.84 3.95 -17.08
N VAL A 66 -6.70 3.44 -16.65
CA VAL A 66 -5.54 3.29 -17.53
C VAL A 66 -4.89 1.93 -17.36
N TYR A 67 -4.17 1.47 -18.36
CA TYR A 67 -3.32 0.28 -18.25
C TYR A 67 -1.92 0.54 -18.78
N PHE A 68 -0.94 -0.19 -18.26
CA PHE A 68 0.44 -0.12 -18.70
C PHE A 68 0.91 -1.49 -19.20
N TYR A 69 1.19 -1.58 -20.50
CA TYR A 69 1.65 -2.81 -21.15
C TYR A 69 3.10 -3.08 -20.76
N SER A 70 3.34 -4.12 -19.98
CA SER A 70 4.65 -4.41 -19.41
C SER A 70 5.57 -5.12 -20.39
N TYR A 71 6.84 -4.70 -20.44
CA TYR A 71 7.92 -5.48 -21.05
C TYR A 71 8.96 -5.91 -20.01
N ALA A 72 8.62 -5.82 -18.73
CA ALA A 72 9.51 -6.20 -17.65
C ALA A 72 9.86 -7.70 -17.74
N LEU A 73 11.12 -8.03 -17.48
CA LEU A 73 11.60 -9.42 -17.41
C LEU A 73 12.11 -9.80 -16.01
N SER A 74 12.02 -8.86 -15.06
CA SER A 74 12.47 -9.02 -13.69
C SER A 74 11.62 -8.16 -12.74
N VAL A 75 11.70 -8.47 -11.44
CA VAL A 75 11.06 -7.68 -10.38
C VAL A 75 11.57 -6.23 -10.36
N ALA A 76 12.86 -6.03 -10.63
CA ALA A 76 13.46 -4.70 -10.68
C ALA A 76 12.92 -3.87 -11.86
N ASP A 77 12.72 -4.49 -13.02
CA ASP A 77 12.11 -3.83 -14.18
C ASP A 77 10.64 -3.49 -13.90
N ALA A 78 9.88 -4.41 -13.29
CA ALA A 78 8.49 -4.16 -12.93
C ALA A 78 8.37 -2.99 -11.94
N LYS A 79 9.28 -2.89 -10.97
CA LYS A 79 9.34 -1.73 -10.06
C LYS A 79 9.67 -0.42 -10.79
N ALA A 80 10.64 -0.44 -11.72
CA ALA A 80 10.99 0.72 -12.52
C ALA A 80 9.84 1.18 -13.43
N GLU A 81 9.07 0.24 -13.99
CA GLU A 81 7.85 0.52 -14.75
C GLU A 81 6.79 1.15 -13.85
N ALA A 82 6.57 0.65 -12.63
CA ALA A 82 5.65 1.26 -11.67
C ALA A 82 6.04 2.70 -11.31
N GLU A 83 7.33 2.96 -11.08
CA GLU A 83 7.85 4.32 -10.84
C GLU A 83 7.59 5.27 -12.02
N TRP A 84 7.76 4.78 -13.24
CA TRP A 84 7.43 5.54 -14.44
C TRP A 84 5.93 5.84 -14.53
N VAL A 85 5.08 4.85 -14.26
CA VAL A 85 3.61 4.99 -14.26
C VAL A 85 3.15 6.01 -13.23
N MET A 86 3.67 5.95 -11.99
CA MET A 86 3.35 6.94 -10.95
C MET A 86 3.64 8.37 -11.42
N LYS A 87 4.83 8.59 -11.99
CA LYS A 87 5.22 9.90 -12.53
C LYS A 87 4.33 10.33 -13.69
N ALA A 88 3.98 9.40 -14.56
CA ALA A 88 3.13 9.67 -15.72
C ALA A 88 1.69 10.02 -15.33
N LEU A 89 1.23 9.56 -14.16
CA LEU A 89 -0.13 9.77 -13.65
C LEU A 89 -0.31 11.02 -12.79
N GLU A 90 0.78 11.68 -12.36
CA GLU A 90 0.70 12.92 -11.57
C GLU A 90 -0.30 13.97 -12.13
N PRO A 91 -0.34 14.28 -13.44
CA PRO A 91 -1.29 15.26 -14.01
C PRO A 91 -2.77 14.83 -13.98
N TYR A 92 -3.03 13.56 -13.62
CA TYR A 92 -4.33 12.90 -13.70
C TYR A 92 -4.87 12.45 -12.34
N LYS A 93 -4.17 12.77 -11.24
CA LYS A 93 -4.70 12.62 -9.88
C LYS A 93 -6.05 13.32 -9.74
N GLY A 94 -7.02 12.63 -9.13
CA GLY A 94 -8.39 13.10 -8.96
C GLY A 94 -9.22 13.10 -10.24
N LYS A 95 -8.76 12.46 -11.33
CA LYS A 95 -9.49 12.33 -12.60
C LYS A 95 -9.82 10.88 -12.97
N LEU A 96 -9.09 9.90 -12.44
CA LEU A 96 -9.20 8.49 -12.82
C LEU A 96 -10.17 7.72 -11.91
N THR A 97 -11.42 7.58 -12.34
CA THR A 97 -12.48 6.91 -11.57
C THR A 97 -12.54 5.39 -11.78
N TYR A 98 -11.59 4.84 -12.54
CA TYR A 98 -11.38 3.40 -12.77
C TYR A 98 -9.91 3.03 -12.48
N PRO A 99 -9.57 1.73 -12.38
CA PRO A 99 -8.26 1.27 -11.93
C PRO A 99 -7.08 1.75 -12.78
N VAL A 100 -5.88 1.67 -12.20
CA VAL A 100 -4.61 1.61 -12.92
C VAL A 100 -4.25 0.13 -13.07
N ALA A 101 -4.26 -0.39 -14.28
CA ALA A 101 -4.04 -1.80 -14.54
C ALA A 101 -2.59 -2.12 -14.93
N PHE A 102 -2.06 -3.20 -14.36
CA PHE A 102 -0.82 -3.83 -14.81
C PHE A 102 -1.15 -4.88 -15.86
N ASP A 103 -0.69 -4.67 -17.08
CA ASP A 103 -0.93 -5.58 -18.21
C ASP A 103 0.34 -6.43 -18.43
N LEU A 104 0.24 -7.71 -18.05
CA LEU A 104 1.35 -8.66 -18.02
C LEU A 104 1.00 -9.92 -18.84
N GLU A 105 1.23 -9.85 -20.15
CA GLU A 105 0.88 -10.93 -21.08
C GLU A 105 1.90 -11.16 -22.20
N ASP A 106 3.01 -10.42 -22.20
CA ASP A 106 3.94 -10.45 -23.32
C ASP A 106 4.61 -11.83 -23.46
N SER A 107 4.68 -12.33 -24.70
CA SER A 107 5.30 -13.63 -24.99
C SER A 107 6.70 -13.82 -24.40
N SER A 108 7.48 -12.74 -24.27
CA SER A 108 8.83 -12.77 -23.68
C SER A 108 8.84 -13.15 -22.19
N GLN A 109 7.72 -12.99 -21.50
CA GLN A 109 7.55 -13.27 -20.07
C GLN A 109 7.11 -14.73 -19.81
N ALA A 110 6.59 -15.43 -20.83
CA ALA A 110 5.96 -16.74 -20.68
C ALA A 110 6.86 -17.83 -20.08
N GLY A 111 8.20 -17.66 -20.20
CA GLY A 111 9.24 -18.57 -19.72
C GLY A 111 9.91 -18.16 -18.40
N LEU A 112 9.56 -17.02 -17.79
CA LEU A 112 10.22 -16.53 -16.56
C LEU A 112 9.91 -17.38 -15.32
N GLY A 113 8.88 -18.21 -15.39
CA GLY A 113 8.46 -19.08 -14.30
C GLY A 113 7.49 -18.39 -13.32
N LYS A 114 6.70 -19.23 -12.65
CA LYS A 114 5.56 -18.79 -11.84
C LYS A 114 5.92 -17.83 -10.71
N ALA A 115 7.01 -18.12 -10.00
CA ALA A 115 7.47 -17.30 -8.88
C ALA A 115 7.84 -15.88 -9.33
N VAL A 116 8.65 -15.77 -10.39
CA VAL A 116 9.13 -14.48 -10.92
C VAL A 116 7.98 -13.61 -11.41
N LEU A 117 7.07 -14.18 -12.21
CA LEU A 117 5.89 -13.46 -12.69
C LEU A 117 5.03 -12.93 -11.54
N SER A 118 4.83 -13.75 -10.50
CA SER A 118 4.05 -13.35 -9.33
C SER A 118 4.74 -12.26 -8.51
N ASP A 119 6.06 -12.32 -8.36
CA ASP A 119 6.83 -11.30 -7.66
C ASP A 119 6.89 -9.97 -8.43
N MET A 120 6.89 -10.01 -9.77
CA MET A 120 6.73 -8.83 -10.62
C MET A 120 5.38 -8.17 -10.42
N ILE A 121 4.29 -8.95 -10.39
CA ILE A 121 2.94 -8.45 -10.11
C ILE A 121 2.90 -7.77 -8.74
N VAL A 122 3.43 -8.43 -7.70
CA VAL A 122 3.48 -7.86 -6.34
C VAL A 122 4.28 -6.57 -6.30
N ALA A 123 5.43 -6.51 -6.97
CA ALA A 123 6.27 -5.31 -7.00
C ALA A 123 5.60 -4.14 -7.71
N PHE A 124 5.04 -4.36 -8.90
CA PHE A 124 4.37 -3.30 -9.66
C PHE A 124 3.09 -2.85 -8.94
N CYS A 125 2.20 -3.79 -8.62
CA CYS A 125 0.89 -3.46 -8.07
C CYS A 125 1.01 -2.93 -6.64
N GLY A 126 1.88 -3.53 -5.81
CA GLY A 126 2.12 -3.07 -4.45
C GLY A 126 2.72 -1.66 -4.39
N ALA A 127 3.59 -1.30 -5.33
CA ALA A 127 4.13 0.06 -5.41
C ALA A 127 3.04 1.10 -5.70
N LEU A 128 2.11 0.79 -6.62
CA LEU A 128 0.99 1.67 -6.94
C LEU A 128 -0.05 1.75 -5.82
N GLU A 129 -0.37 0.63 -5.16
CA GLU A 129 -1.23 0.62 -3.96
C GLU A 129 -0.63 1.51 -2.86
N THR A 130 0.68 1.38 -2.63
CA THR A 130 1.42 2.20 -1.64
C THR A 130 1.37 3.69 -2.00
N ALA A 131 1.37 4.02 -3.30
CA ALA A 131 1.22 5.38 -3.79
C ALA A 131 -0.24 5.89 -3.83
N GLY A 132 -1.20 5.11 -3.31
CA GLY A 132 -2.60 5.50 -3.18
C GLY A 132 -3.41 5.32 -4.46
N TYR A 133 -2.98 4.48 -5.39
CA TYR A 133 -3.79 4.11 -6.56
C TYR A 133 -4.61 2.85 -6.28
N TYR A 134 -5.79 2.77 -6.88
CA TYR A 134 -6.53 1.52 -7.01
C TYR A 134 -5.96 0.74 -8.19
N VAL A 135 -5.48 -0.47 -7.95
CA VAL A 135 -4.73 -1.26 -8.92
C VAL A 135 -5.50 -2.51 -9.32
N SER A 136 -5.42 -2.87 -10.60
CA SER A 136 -5.95 -4.13 -11.12
C SER A 136 -4.87 -4.89 -11.91
N LEU A 137 -4.87 -6.21 -11.85
CA LEU A 137 -4.06 -7.05 -12.72
C LEU A 137 -4.90 -7.39 -13.95
N TYR A 138 -4.46 -6.95 -15.13
CA TYR A 138 -5.00 -7.43 -16.39
C TYR A 138 -4.27 -8.67 -16.85
N SER A 139 -5.03 -9.74 -17.11
CA SER A 139 -4.48 -10.98 -17.65
C SER A 139 -5.59 -11.90 -18.17
N ASN A 140 -5.23 -12.77 -19.12
CA ASN A 140 -6.14 -13.79 -19.62
C ASN A 140 -6.30 -14.99 -18.66
N LEU A 141 -7.41 -15.72 -18.79
CA LEU A 141 -7.72 -16.88 -17.95
C LEU A 141 -6.57 -17.91 -17.89
N SER A 142 -5.92 -18.18 -19.02
CA SER A 142 -4.84 -19.19 -19.07
C SER A 142 -3.66 -18.78 -18.19
N TRP A 143 -3.24 -17.52 -18.24
CA TRP A 143 -2.15 -17.01 -17.42
C TRP A 143 -2.53 -16.93 -15.95
N LEU A 144 -3.72 -16.43 -15.64
CA LEU A 144 -4.24 -16.37 -14.27
C LEU A 144 -4.26 -17.74 -13.57
N THR A 145 -4.55 -18.81 -14.30
CA THR A 145 -4.67 -20.16 -13.75
C THR A 145 -3.38 -20.97 -13.79
N SER A 146 -2.51 -20.72 -14.77
CA SER A 146 -1.32 -21.56 -15.00
C SER A 146 0.01 -20.87 -14.70
N LYS A 147 0.12 -19.56 -14.91
CA LYS A 147 1.39 -18.81 -14.89
C LYS A 147 1.66 -18.11 -13.58
N TYR A 148 0.64 -17.83 -12.76
CA TYR A 148 0.83 -17.10 -11.50
C TYR A 148 0.59 -17.98 -10.26
N ASP A 149 1.15 -17.53 -9.14
CA ASP A 149 0.84 -18.04 -7.81
C ASP A 149 -0.42 -17.33 -7.30
N ALA A 150 -1.53 -18.06 -7.32
CA ALA A 150 -2.84 -17.56 -6.89
C ALA A 150 -2.81 -16.99 -5.47
N ALA A 151 -2.00 -17.54 -4.57
CA ALA A 151 -1.92 -17.06 -3.18
C ALA A 151 -1.29 -15.66 -3.08
N LYS A 152 -0.34 -15.33 -3.97
CA LYS A 152 0.30 -14.01 -4.04
C LYS A 152 -0.58 -12.97 -4.71
N ILE A 153 -1.31 -13.35 -5.77
CA ILE A 153 -2.06 -12.39 -6.58
C ILE A 153 -3.50 -12.16 -6.12
N LYS A 154 -4.09 -13.05 -5.30
CA LYS A 154 -5.49 -12.95 -4.85
C LYS A 154 -5.86 -11.66 -4.10
N ARG A 155 -4.86 -10.89 -3.64
CA ARG A 155 -5.07 -9.61 -2.95
C ARG A 155 -5.35 -8.46 -3.92
N PHE A 156 -4.96 -8.58 -5.19
CA PHE A 156 -5.16 -7.55 -6.19
C PHE A 156 -6.49 -7.77 -6.90
N ASP A 157 -7.14 -6.67 -7.28
CA ASP A 157 -8.27 -6.74 -8.20
C ASP A 157 -7.81 -7.33 -9.54
N VAL A 158 -8.71 -8.00 -10.27
CA VAL A 158 -8.41 -8.59 -11.57
C VAL A 158 -9.33 -8.00 -12.63
N TRP A 159 -8.73 -7.59 -13.74
CA TRP A 159 -9.39 -7.34 -15.01
C TRP A 159 -9.15 -8.56 -15.90
N LEU A 160 -10.16 -9.43 -15.95
CA LEU A 160 -10.06 -10.73 -16.61
C LEU A 160 -10.25 -10.58 -18.12
N ALA A 161 -9.35 -11.15 -18.92
CA ALA A 161 -9.61 -11.39 -20.34
C ALA A 161 -10.07 -12.83 -20.57
N GLN A 162 -11.29 -12.99 -21.10
CA GLN A 162 -11.83 -14.30 -21.52
C GLN A 162 -12.89 -14.09 -22.61
N TRP A 163 -12.57 -14.45 -23.84
CA TRP A 163 -13.46 -14.23 -24.99
C TRP A 163 -14.27 -15.48 -25.34
N GLU A 164 -15.30 -15.30 -26.18
CA GLU A 164 -16.08 -16.40 -26.79
C GLU A 164 -16.79 -17.32 -25.76
N VAL A 165 -17.12 -16.77 -24.58
CA VAL A 165 -17.91 -17.44 -23.54
C VAL A 165 -19.11 -16.58 -23.11
N SER A 166 -20.21 -17.22 -22.73
CA SER A 166 -21.41 -16.53 -22.24
C SER A 166 -21.27 -16.00 -20.81
N ALA A 167 -20.35 -16.57 -20.03
CA ALA A 167 -19.99 -16.12 -18.69
C ALA A 167 -18.53 -16.50 -18.38
N PRO A 168 -17.82 -15.71 -17.56
CA PRO A 168 -16.47 -16.05 -17.11
C PRO A 168 -16.43 -17.38 -16.35
N THR A 169 -15.37 -18.16 -16.58
CA THR A 169 -15.12 -19.43 -15.87
C THR A 169 -13.98 -19.33 -14.87
N TYR A 170 -13.42 -18.13 -14.68
CA TYR A 170 -12.41 -17.88 -13.65
C TYR A 170 -13.02 -18.04 -12.26
N SER A 171 -12.39 -18.84 -11.40
CA SER A 171 -12.85 -19.09 -10.02
C SER A 171 -12.35 -18.06 -9.02
N GLY A 172 -11.37 -17.24 -9.38
CA GLY A 172 -10.90 -16.12 -8.56
C GLY A 172 -11.85 -14.92 -8.61
N SER A 173 -11.62 -13.93 -7.74
CA SER A 173 -12.35 -12.67 -7.76
C SER A 173 -11.83 -11.75 -8.87
N PHE A 174 -12.73 -11.03 -9.54
CA PHE A 174 -12.40 -10.07 -10.58
C PHE A 174 -13.46 -8.96 -10.61
N GLY A 175 -13.01 -7.71 -10.75
CA GLY A 175 -13.89 -6.54 -10.80
C GLY A 175 -14.31 -6.15 -12.21
N MET A 176 -13.59 -6.63 -13.23
CA MET A 176 -13.83 -6.30 -14.63
C MET A 176 -13.57 -7.50 -15.55
N TRP A 177 -14.28 -7.56 -16.68
CA TRP A 177 -14.15 -8.62 -17.67
C TRP A 177 -14.14 -8.04 -19.09
N GLN A 178 -13.03 -8.26 -19.80
CA GLN A 178 -12.94 -8.08 -21.24
C GLN A 178 -13.48 -9.33 -21.93
N HIS A 179 -14.62 -9.18 -22.60
CA HIS A 179 -15.43 -10.32 -23.07
C HIS A 179 -15.41 -10.51 -24.59
N THR A 180 -14.92 -9.53 -25.36
CA THR A 180 -14.60 -9.69 -26.79
C THR A 180 -13.54 -8.68 -27.22
N SER A 181 -12.71 -9.07 -28.19
CA SER A 181 -11.78 -8.19 -28.91
C SER A 181 -12.25 -7.82 -30.33
N LYS A 182 -13.49 -8.22 -30.66
CA LYS A 182 -14.12 -8.04 -31.98
C LYS A 182 -15.38 -7.18 -31.88
N GLY A 183 -15.45 -6.31 -30.87
CA GLY A 183 -16.56 -5.39 -30.69
C GLY A 183 -16.62 -4.31 -31.76
N SER A 184 -17.79 -3.68 -31.88
CA SER A 184 -17.99 -2.51 -32.75
C SER A 184 -18.78 -1.46 -31.97
N VAL A 185 -18.22 -0.25 -31.87
CA VAL A 185 -18.81 0.87 -31.14
C VAL A 185 -18.80 2.10 -32.05
N PRO A 186 -19.96 2.77 -32.25
CA PRO A 186 -20.02 4.04 -32.97
C PRO A 186 -18.98 5.05 -32.44
N GLY A 187 -18.25 5.66 -33.37
CA GLY A 187 -17.15 6.57 -33.08
C GLY A 187 -15.75 5.94 -33.07
N ILE A 188 -15.66 4.61 -33.22
CA ILE A 188 -14.39 3.88 -33.38
C ILE A 188 -14.42 3.09 -34.69
N SER A 189 -13.36 3.25 -35.49
CA SER A 189 -13.21 2.48 -36.73
C SER A 189 -12.57 1.13 -36.45
N GLY A 190 -13.18 0.06 -36.99
CA GLY A 190 -12.67 -1.30 -36.82
C GLY A 190 -13.05 -1.93 -35.48
N ASN A 191 -12.28 -2.94 -35.07
CA ASN A 191 -12.55 -3.68 -33.84
C ASN A 191 -12.13 -2.88 -32.59
N VAL A 192 -12.92 -3.03 -31.54
CA VAL A 192 -12.60 -2.54 -30.21
C VAL A 192 -12.90 -3.61 -29.17
N ASP A 193 -12.07 -3.67 -28.15
CA ASP A 193 -12.28 -4.53 -26.99
C ASP A 193 -13.48 -4.04 -26.17
N LEU A 194 -14.35 -4.97 -25.74
CA LEU A 194 -15.52 -4.65 -24.93
C LEU A 194 -15.38 -5.22 -23.53
N ASP A 195 -15.68 -4.36 -22.55
CA ASP A 195 -15.57 -4.65 -21.14
C ASP A 195 -16.91 -4.53 -20.42
N VAL A 196 -17.02 -5.28 -19.33
CA VAL A 196 -18.04 -5.04 -18.31
C VAL A 196 -17.40 -4.94 -16.94
N ALA A 197 -17.83 -3.95 -16.16
CA ALA A 197 -17.45 -3.82 -14.76
C ALA A 197 -18.53 -4.45 -13.86
N TYR A 198 -18.06 -5.18 -12.84
CA TYR A 198 -18.87 -5.77 -11.78
C TYR A 198 -18.80 -4.97 -10.49
N TYR A 199 -17.74 -4.16 -10.32
CA TYR A 199 -17.58 -3.25 -9.19
C TYR A 199 -17.94 -1.82 -9.59
N ASP A 200 -18.48 -1.07 -8.62
CA ASP A 200 -18.64 0.37 -8.74
C ASP A 200 -17.29 1.05 -8.43
N PHE A 201 -16.36 0.94 -9.37
CA PHE A 201 -15.04 1.56 -9.23
C PHE A 201 -15.13 3.06 -8.91
N PRO A 202 -15.99 3.87 -9.55
CA PRO A 202 -16.15 5.27 -9.21
C PRO A 202 -16.51 5.52 -7.74
N ASP A 203 -17.39 4.71 -7.15
CA ASP A 203 -17.74 4.80 -5.73
C ASP A 203 -16.62 4.28 -4.82
N VAL A 204 -16.08 3.10 -5.11
CA VAL A 204 -15.02 2.44 -4.32
C VAL A 204 -13.77 3.31 -4.25
N ILE A 205 -13.32 3.86 -5.39
CA ILE A 205 -12.11 4.68 -5.48
C ILE A 205 -12.30 5.98 -4.70
N ARG A 206 -13.45 6.65 -4.84
CA ARG A 206 -13.72 7.91 -4.14
C ARG A 206 -13.88 7.72 -2.63
N LYS A 207 -14.65 6.72 -2.19
CA LYS A 207 -14.83 6.42 -0.76
C LYS A 207 -13.50 6.11 -0.06
N LYS A 208 -12.59 5.43 -0.76
CA LYS A 208 -11.25 5.11 -0.25
C LYS A 208 -10.22 6.21 -0.47
N GLY A 209 -10.57 7.31 -1.14
CA GLY A 209 -9.64 8.39 -1.44
C GLY A 209 -8.48 7.99 -2.36
N LEU A 210 -8.66 6.98 -3.21
CA LEU A 210 -7.62 6.46 -4.09
C LEU A 210 -7.54 7.25 -5.40
N ASN A 211 -6.50 7.03 -6.20
CA ASN A 211 -6.24 7.71 -7.48
C ASN A 211 -6.18 9.25 -7.37
N GLY A 212 -5.83 9.77 -6.19
CA GLY A 212 -5.83 11.20 -5.91
C GLY A 212 -7.22 11.81 -5.67
N PHE A 213 -8.26 11.00 -5.42
CA PHE A 213 -9.57 11.46 -4.93
C PHE A 213 -9.64 11.60 -3.41
N GLY A 214 -8.64 11.12 -2.68
CA GLY A 214 -8.46 11.46 -1.28
C GLY A 214 -8.24 12.95 -1.14
N ALA A 215 -8.58 13.52 0.02
CA ALA A 215 -8.18 14.89 0.33
C ALA A 215 -6.69 15.01 -0.02
N ALA A 216 -6.34 15.97 -0.90
CA ALA A 216 -4.95 16.27 -1.23
C ALA A 216 -4.18 16.25 0.07
N SER A 217 -3.25 15.29 0.23
CA SER A 217 -2.59 14.93 1.50
C SER A 217 -2.61 16.16 2.40
N THR A 218 -3.58 16.22 3.32
CA THR A 218 -3.81 17.45 4.07
C THR A 218 -2.44 17.76 4.65
N PRO A 219 -1.82 18.92 4.35
CA PRO A 219 -0.52 19.23 4.94
C PRO A 219 -0.66 18.92 6.42
N ALA A 220 0.19 18.02 6.93
CA ALA A 220 0.03 17.47 8.28
C ALA A 220 -0.36 18.63 9.20
N PRO A 221 -1.52 18.56 9.86
CA PRO A 221 -2.16 19.74 10.44
C PRO A 221 -1.11 20.50 11.24
N VAL A 222 -0.71 21.66 10.71
CA VAL A 222 0.32 22.47 11.36
C VAL A 222 -0.35 23.01 12.60
N PRO A 223 0.11 22.69 13.81
CA PRO A 223 -0.46 23.30 14.99
C PRO A 223 -0.22 24.81 14.89
N GLY A 224 -1.30 25.55 14.67
CA GLY A 224 -1.25 27.01 14.60
C GLY A 224 -0.86 27.58 15.97
N PRO A 225 -0.33 28.82 16.03
CA PRO A 225 -0.10 29.51 17.29
C PRO A 225 -1.36 29.47 18.17
N GLY A 226 -1.25 28.91 19.38
CA GLY A 226 -2.37 28.78 20.33
C GLY A 226 -3.22 27.51 20.20
N THR A 227 -2.88 26.59 19.29
CA THR A 227 -3.52 25.25 19.23
C THR A 227 -3.03 24.41 20.41
N GLU A 228 -3.94 23.79 21.15
CA GLU A 228 -3.56 22.81 22.15
C GLU A 228 -2.95 21.59 21.47
N LEU A 229 -1.73 21.24 21.88
CA LEU A 229 -1.02 20.08 21.35
C LEU A 229 -1.44 18.87 22.18
N THR A 230 -2.10 17.90 21.56
CA THR A 230 -2.64 16.72 22.25
C THR A 230 -2.05 15.42 21.71
N GLY A 231 -2.15 14.33 22.48
CA GLY A 231 -1.82 12.98 21.99
C GLY A 231 -2.57 12.63 20.70
N GLN A 232 -3.89 12.83 20.68
CA GLN A 232 -4.69 12.58 19.47
C GLN A 232 -4.20 13.44 18.29
N GLY A 233 -3.90 14.71 18.53
CA GLY A 233 -3.35 15.60 17.51
C GLY A 233 -1.97 15.15 17.00
N LEU A 234 -1.11 14.60 17.85
CA LEU A 234 0.16 14.00 17.43
C LEU A 234 -0.07 12.77 16.53
N ALA A 235 -1.03 11.92 16.87
CA ALA A 235 -1.38 10.76 16.03
C ALA A 235 -1.88 11.18 14.65
N ASP A 236 -2.79 12.14 14.60
CA ASP A 236 -3.36 12.65 13.34
C ASP A 236 -2.30 13.39 12.50
N TYR A 237 -1.42 14.15 13.16
CA TYR A 237 -0.26 14.76 12.54
C TYR A 237 0.64 13.71 11.89
N CYS A 238 1.05 12.69 12.63
CA CYS A 238 1.90 11.61 12.12
C CYS A 238 1.23 10.82 10.98
N LYS A 239 -0.07 10.54 11.06
CA LYS A 239 -0.83 9.94 9.95
C LYS A 239 -0.76 10.79 8.68
N GLY A 240 -0.88 12.12 8.83
CA GLY A 240 -0.75 13.07 7.72
C GLY A 240 0.63 13.16 7.07
N LEU A 241 1.67 12.58 7.69
CA LEU A 241 3.02 12.51 7.13
C LEU A 241 3.22 11.32 6.19
N ILE A 242 2.38 10.30 6.27
CA ILE A 242 2.49 9.08 5.46
C ILE A 242 2.32 9.44 3.98
N GLY A 243 3.19 8.87 3.13
CA GLY A 243 3.17 9.11 1.68
C GLY A 243 3.79 10.46 1.26
N ARG A 244 4.17 11.31 2.21
CA ARG A 244 4.92 12.54 1.91
C ARG A 244 6.35 12.18 1.46
N PRO A 245 6.88 12.83 0.40
CA PRO A 245 8.28 12.70 0.03
C PRO A 245 9.19 13.03 1.22
N SER A 246 9.79 12.00 1.80
CA SER A 246 10.59 12.10 3.02
C SER A 246 11.76 11.14 2.97
N ALA A 247 12.80 11.42 3.75
CA ALA A 247 13.93 10.53 3.93
C ALA A 247 14.45 10.61 5.37
N TYR A 248 14.97 9.50 5.86
CA TYR A 248 15.60 9.44 7.17
C TYR A 248 16.91 10.23 7.18
N MET A 249 16.99 11.24 8.03
CA MET A 249 18.18 12.06 8.23
C MET A 249 18.40 12.26 9.73
N TRP A 250 19.43 11.60 10.27
CA TRP A 250 19.83 11.75 11.66
C TRP A 250 20.10 13.22 12.01
N GLY A 251 19.43 13.74 13.04
CA GLY A 251 19.54 15.13 13.49
C GLY A 251 18.61 16.12 12.77
N GLU A 252 17.80 15.68 11.80
CA GLU A 252 16.81 16.52 11.15
C GLU A 252 15.39 16.29 11.68
N PHE A 253 14.52 17.26 11.46
CA PHE A 253 13.22 17.36 12.12
C PHE A 253 12.11 17.84 11.16
N GLY A 254 12.12 17.33 9.92
CA GLY A 254 11.06 17.57 8.94
C GLY A 254 11.25 18.83 8.08
N ARG A 255 12.51 19.26 7.89
CA ARG A 255 12.85 20.38 6.99
C ARG A 255 13.19 19.86 5.60
N GLU A 256 13.05 20.73 4.59
CA GLU A 256 13.46 20.42 3.22
C GLU A 256 14.92 19.98 3.16
N ILE A 257 15.17 18.91 2.40
CA ILE A 257 16.51 18.40 2.14
C ILE A 257 17.22 19.33 1.16
N THR A 258 18.33 19.89 1.61
CA THR A 258 19.24 20.69 0.77
C THR A 258 20.66 20.14 0.88
N VAL A 259 21.50 20.44 -0.12
CA VAL A 259 22.92 20.06 -0.09
C VAL A 259 23.58 20.53 1.21
N SER A 260 23.33 21.78 1.62
CA SER A 260 23.89 22.35 2.84
C SER A 260 23.52 21.58 4.11
N ARG A 261 22.27 21.09 4.20
CA ARG A 261 21.80 20.30 5.36
C ARG A 261 22.40 18.92 5.38
N ILE A 262 22.48 18.26 4.22
CA ILE A 262 23.11 16.94 4.10
C ILE A 262 24.57 17.03 4.55
N GLU A 263 25.31 18.03 4.08
CA GLU A 263 26.73 18.21 4.40
C GLU A 263 26.94 18.58 5.87
N ALA A 264 26.09 19.46 6.43
CA ALA A 264 26.13 19.79 7.85
C ALA A 264 25.87 18.56 8.73
N ALA A 265 24.83 17.78 8.41
CA ALA A 265 24.48 16.58 9.16
C ALA A 265 25.55 15.48 9.02
N ALA A 266 26.12 15.28 7.83
CA ALA A 266 27.21 14.34 7.62
C ALA A 266 28.50 14.74 8.38
N LYS A 267 28.78 16.04 8.47
CA LYS A 267 29.90 16.56 9.29
C LYS A 267 29.66 16.35 10.77
N GLN A 268 28.43 16.58 11.24
CA GLN A 268 28.08 16.49 12.66
C GLN A 268 27.93 15.03 13.14
N TYR A 269 27.42 14.15 12.28
CA TYR A 269 27.07 12.77 12.60
C TYR A 269 27.66 11.77 11.61
N PRO A 270 28.99 11.71 11.42
CA PRO A 270 29.60 10.92 10.35
C PRO A 270 29.24 9.42 10.38
N GLY A 271 28.98 8.86 11.57
CA GLY A 271 28.55 7.46 11.72
C GLY A 271 27.15 7.14 11.15
N HIS A 272 26.32 8.15 10.90
CA HIS A 272 24.97 7.99 10.34
C HIS A 272 24.87 8.38 8.86
N TYR A 273 25.96 8.88 8.26
CA TYR A 273 25.99 9.39 6.89
C TYR A 273 27.16 8.79 6.10
N SER A 274 27.00 7.54 5.65
CA SER A 274 27.94 6.93 4.72
C SER A 274 28.03 7.73 3.40
N ALA A 275 29.12 7.56 2.66
CA ALA A 275 29.30 8.22 1.36
C ALA A 275 28.14 7.91 0.40
N GLN A 276 27.68 6.65 0.36
CA GLN A 276 26.52 6.25 -0.44
C GLN A 276 25.24 6.93 0.03
N ARG A 277 25.04 7.08 1.35
CA ARG A 277 23.87 7.76 1.90
C ARG A 277 23.86 9.23 1.52
N VAL A 278 25.00 9.91 1.62
CA VAL A 278 25.15 11.31 1.20
C VAL A 278 24.83 11.47 -0.29
N VAL A 279 25.34 10.58 -1.15
CA VAL A 279 25.03 10.59 -2.59
C VAL A 279 23.52 10.40 -2.82
N HIS A 280 22.90 9.41 -2.18
CA HIS A 280 21.45 9.17 -2.27
C HIS A 280 20.65 10.40 -1.87
N LEU A 281 20.93 10.98 -0.70
CA LEU A 281 20.22 12.16 -0.20
C LEU A 281 20.38 13.36 -1.16
N LYS A 282 21.55 13.54 -1.77
CA LYS A 282 21.78 14.59 -2.78
C LYS A 282 20.90 14.39 -4.02
N THR A 283 20.49 13.17 -4.36
CA THR A 283 19.54 12.93 -5.46
C THR A 283 18.11 13.38 -5.14
N LEU A 284 17.78 13.64 -3.88
CA LEU A 284 16.45 14.06 -3.41
C LEU A 284 16.27 15.58 -3.38
N VAL A 285 17.38 16.34 -3.45
CA VAL A 285 17.38 17.81 -3.41
C VAL A 285 16.54 18.38 -4.56
N GLY A 286 15.68 19.35 -4.24
CA GLY A 286 14.80 20.01 -5.23
C GLY A 286 13.58 19.18 -5.66
N LYS A 287 13.35 18.00 -5.07
CA LYS A 287 12.19 17.14 -5.36
C LYS A 287 11.08 17.23 -4.30
N GLY A 288 11.13 18.25 -3.43
CA GLY A 288 10.17 18.43 -2.33
C GLY A 288 10.32 17.43 -1.18
N TYR A 289 11.45 16.72 -1.11
CA TYR A 289 11.74 15.80 -0.01
C TYR A 289 12.10 16.55 1.27
N ILE A 290 11.62 16.03 2.40
CA ILE A 290 12.00 16.51 3.74
C ILE A 290 12.82 15.46 4.49
N GLY A 291 13.79 15.92 5.27
CA GLY A 291 14.64 15.09 6.11
C GLY A 291 14.12 15.08 7.54
N SER A 292 14.04 13.90 8.16
CA SER A 292 13.73 13.76 9.59
C SER A 292 14.36 12.49 10.15
N ASP A 293 14.67 12.47 11.44
CA ASP A 293 14.82 11.21 12.17
C ASP A 293 13.54 10.86 12.94
N CYS A 294 13.58 9.76 13.70
CA CYS A 294 12.43 9.22 14.43
C CYS A 294 11.89 10.19 15.49
N VAL A 295 12.76 10.84 16.25
CA VAL A 295 12.37 11.82 17.26
C VAL A 295 12.07 13.19 16.66
N GLY A 296 12.74 13.55 15.56
CA GLY A 296 12.52 14.75 14.77
C GLY A 296 11.13 14.81 14.17
N MET A 297 10.55 13.65 13.83
CA MET A 297 9.16 13.52 13.42
C MET A 297 8.23 14.02 14.52
N ILE A 298 8.43 13.54 15.76
CA ILE A 298 7.63 13.90 16.93
C ILE A 298 7.86 15.37 17.31
N LYS A 299 9.13 15.81 17.37
CA LYS A 299 9.51 17.20 17.65
C LYS A 299 8.85 18.17 16.67
N SER A 300 8.79 17.81 15.39
CA SER A 300 8.19 18.67 14.37
C SER A 300 6.74 19.03 14.67
N TYR A 301 5.97 18.18 15.35
CA TYR A 301 4.60 18.47 15.78
C TYR A 301 4.55 19.70 16.70
N TYR A 302 5.28 19.66 17.82
CA TYR A 302 5.28 20.75 18.80
C TYR A 302 6.32 21.85 18.51
N TRP A 303 7.06 21.75 17.41
CA TRP A 303 7.96 22.79 16.89
C TRP A 303 7.34 23.61 15.75
N GLY A 304 6.02 23.54 15.59
CA GLY A 304 5.27 24.35 14.63
C GLY A 304 4.99 23.67 13.29
N GLY A 305 5.14 22.33 13.20
CA GLY A 305 4.75 21.52 12.05
C GLY A 305 5.74 21.54 10.88
N ILE A 306 5.79 20.43 10.14
CA ILE A 306 6.58 20.28 8.92
C ILE A 306 6.31 21.44 7.94
N GLY A 307 7.38 22.08 7.46
CA GLY A 307 7.33 23.29 6.64
C GLY A 307 7.50 24.59 7.43
N ASN A 308 7.17 24.61 8.73
CA ASN A 308 7.27 25.79 9.61
C ASN A 308 8.12 25.51 10.87
N VAL A 309 8.87 24.41 10.89
CA VAL A 309 9.57 23.92 12.07
C VAL A 309 10.60 24.93 12.58
N LYS A 310 10.48 25.33 13.85
CA LYS A 310 11.42 26.19 14.56
C LYS A 310 12.17 25.38 15.61
N TYR A 311 13.49 25.47 15.61
CA TYR A 311 14.31 24.77 16.58
C TYR A 311 14.03 25.27 18.01
N VAL A 312 13.82 24.36 18.96
CA VAL A 312 13.57 24.68 20.38
C VAL A 312 14.47 23.84 21.28
N ALA A 313 15.62 24.41 21.68
CA ALA A 313 16.66 23.73 22.45
C ALA A 313 16.16 23.03 23.73
N ALA A 314 15.21 23.65 24.45
CA ALA A 314 14.67 23.12 25.70
C ALA A 314 14.00 21.74 25.56
N THR A 315 13.51 21.43 24.36
CA THR A 315 12.74 20.21 24.06
C THR A 315 13.45 19.31 23.04
N ASP A 316 14.72 19.62 22.74
CA ASP A 316 15.56 18.85 21.84
C ASP A 316 16.12 17.62 22.57
N LYS A 317 15.37 16.53 22.51
CA LYS A 317 15.67 15.26 23.18
C LYS A 317 15.93 14.17 22.16
N SER A 318 16.80 13.22 22.51
CA SER A 318 16.91 11.94 21.80
C SER A 318 15.73 11.02 22.15
N ALA A 319 15.59 9.89 21.44
CA ALA A 319 14.59 8.88 21.77
C ALA A 319 14.71 8.40 23.23
N GLY A 320 15.93 8.13 23.72
CA GLY A 320 16.16 7.75 25.13
C GLY A 320 15.80 8.86 26.11
N MET A 321 16.20 10.10 25.81
CA MET A 321 15.87 11.25 26.66
C MET A 321 14.37 11.56 26.69
N MET A 322 13.61 11.27 25.61
CA MET A 322 12.15 11.34 25.61
C MET A 322 11.56 10.35 26.62
N LEU A 323 12.06 9.09 26.63
CA LEU A 323 11.66 8.08 27.60
C LEU A 323 11.99 8.49 29.04
N ASP A 324 13.16 9.06 29.27
CA ASP A 324 13.57 9.52 30.60
C ASP A 324 12.67 10.66 31.09
N ALA A 325 12.37 11.62 30.21
CA ALA A 325 11.56 12.79 30.53
C ALA A 325 10.05 12.49 30.69
N ALA A 326 9.55 11.37 30.16
CA ALA A 326 8.14 11.01 30.25
C ALA A 326 7.72 10.68 31.69
N LYS A 327 6.64 11.34 32.13
CA LYS A 327 6.02 11.13 33.45
C LYS A 327 5.17 9.87 33.48
N VAL A 328 4.48 9.58 32.38
CA VAL A 328 3.64 8.39 32.20
C VAL A 328 4.27 7.51 31.14
N LYS A 329 4.59 6.28 31.51
CA LYS A 329 5.23 5.27 30.67
C LYS A 329 5.03 3.87 31.25
N GLY A 330 5.15 2.85 30.41
CA GLY A 330 4.98 1.46 30.82
C GLY A 330 5.66 0.48 29.88
N ASP A 331 5.59 -0.81 30.20
CA ASP A 331 6.03 -1.88 29.31
C ASP A 331 5.12 -1.97 28.08
N ILE A 332 5.67 -2.30 26.91
CA ILE A 332 4.87 -2.31 25.68
C ILE A 332 3.63 -3.21 25.77
N GLY A 333 3.70 -4.33 26.50
CA GLY A 333 2.57 -5.23 26.70
C GLY A 333 1.38 -4.61 27.45
N SER A 334 1.59 -3.44 28.06
CA SER A 334 0.58 -2.64 28.77
C SER A 334 0.17 -1.37 28.01
N ILE A 335 0.53 -1.24 26.73
CA ILE A 335 0.23 -0.04 25.95
C ILE A 335 -1.29 0.21 25.93
N PRO A 336 -1.75 1.43 26.25
CA PRO A 336 -3.17 1.76 26.17
C PRO A 336 -3.62 1.90 24.72
N GLU A 337 -4.90 1.63 24.43
CA GLU A 337 -5.53 1.96 23.14
C GLU A 337 -5.74 3.48 23.05
N ARG A 338 -4.63 4.19 22.89
CA ARG A 338 -4.58 5.63 23.04
C ARG A 338 -3.67 6.23 21.96
N PRO A 339 -4.24 6.74 20.87
CA PRO A 339 -3.46 7.40 19.83
C PRO A 339 -2.61 8.55 20.40
N GLY A 340 -1.36 8.62 19.93
CA GLY A 340 -0.42 9.67 20.30
C GLY A 340 0.56 9.29 21.38
N VAL A 341 0.41 8.15 22.07
CA VAL A 341 1.50 7.63 22.90
C VAL A 341 2.65 7.20 22.00
N CYS A 342 3.87 7.43 22.45
CA CYS A 342 5.04 6.98 21.73
C CYS A 342 5.36 5.52 22.11
N VAL A 343 5.94 4.79 21.18
CA VAL A 343 6.49 3.44 21.40
C VAL A 343 8.01 3.50 21.22
N TRP A 344 8.74 2.81 22.08
CA TRP A 344 10.18 3.00 22.21
C TRP A 344 10.92 1.67 22.30
N MET A 345 12.09 1.62 21.65
CA MET A 345 13.13 0.61 21.82
C MET A 345 14.49 1.31 21.79
N GLU A 346 15.57 0.59 22.12
CA GLU A 346 16.90 1.19 22.15
C GLU A 346 17.24 1.87 20.82
N GLY A 347 17.50 3.19 20.88
CA GLY A 347 17.85 4.02 19.73
C GLY A 347 16.71 4.44 18.81
N HIS A 348 15.46 4.01 19.03
CA HIS A 348 14.34 4.29 18.11
C HIS A 348 13.02 4.58 18.81
N ILE A 349 12.19 5.42 18.19
CA ILE A 349 10.89 5.81 18.71
C ILE A 349 9.87 5.94 17.57
N GLY A 350 8.63 5.53 17.82
CA GLY A 350 7.49 5.72 16.93
C GLY A 350 6.30 6.31 17.68
N VAL A 351 5.22 6.59 16.97
CA VAL A 351 3.95 7.07 17.54
C VAL A 351 2.87 6.03 17.28
N TYR A 352 2.22 5.54 18.33
CA TYR A 352 1.04 4.69 18.21
C TYR A 352 -0.13 5.53 17.69
N VAL A 353 -0.79 5.06 16.64
CA VAL A 353 -1.88 5.83 15.99
C VAL A 353 -3.24 5.12 16.04
N GLY A 354 -3.36 4.11 16.89
CA GLY A 354 -4.57 3.31 17.13
C GLY A 354 -4.59 2.00 16.33
N ASN A 355 -5.42 1.05 16.76
CA ASN A 355 -5.68 -0.22 16.07
C ASN A 355 -4.44 -1.07 15.76
N GLY A 356 -3.45 -1.06 16.65
CA GLY A 356 -2.21 -1.81 16.46
C GLY A 356 -1.28 -1.21 15.39
N GLU A 357 -1.46 0.06 15.02
CA GLU A 357 -0.66 0.77 14.02
C GLU A 357 0.31 1.77 14.67
N VAL A 358 1.49 1.90 14.07
CA VAL A 358 2.55 2.82 14.48
C VAL A 358 3.02 3.61 13.28
N VAL A 359 3.23 4.91 13.44
CA VAL A 359 3.96 5.73 12.48
C VAL A 359 5.37 5.98 13.00
N GLU A 360 6.35 5.82 12.13
CA GLU A 360 7.76 6.00 12.47
C GLU A 360 8.54 6.62 11.31
N CYS A 361 9.64 7.33 11.62
CA CYS A 361 10.63 7.70 10.62
C CYS A 361 11.79 6.71 10.69
N THR A 362 12.05 5.98 9.63
CA THR A 362 13.03 4.87 9.63
C THR A 362 13.92 4.89 8.38
N LEU A 363 15.06 4.25 8.50
CA LEU A 363 15.94 3.89 7.39
C LEU A 363 15.99 2.36 7.26
N GLY A 364 15.90 1.84 6.04
CA GLY A 364 16.15 0.42 5.75
C GLY A 364 14.88 -0.42 5.69
N THR A 365 14.77 -1.43 6.56
CA THR A 365 13.83 -2.57 6.47
C THR A 365 12.38 -2.19 6.16
N PHE A 366 11.87 -1.10 6.73
CA PHE A 366 10.48 -0.67 6.57
C PHE A 366 10.30 0.46 5.54
N GLY A 367 11.40 0.98 5.00
CA GLY A 367 11.41 2.13 4.10
C GLY A 367 12.43 3.20 4.52
N ASP A 368 12.41 4.30 3.77
CA ASP A 368 13.23 5.48 4.02
C ASP A 368 12.30 6.68 4.24
N GLY A 369 12.35 7.30 5.43
CA GLY A 369 11.45 8.39 5.82
C GLY A 369 10.26 7.91 6.64
N PHE A 370 9.11 8.59 6.51
CA PHE A 370 7.91 8.31 7.27
C PHE A 370 7.15 7.11 6.73
N VAL A 371 6.90 6.13 7.59
CA VAL A 371 6.22 4.88 7.25
C VAL A 371 5.21 4.51 8.32
N GLN A 372 4.20 3.74 7.92
CA GLN A 372 3.27 3.10 8.84
C GLN A 372 3.63 1.61 8.96
N THR A 373 3.72 1.13 10.19
CA THR A 373 4.01 -0.26 10.52
C THR A 373 3.02 -0.79 11.54
N LYS A 374 2.89 -2.12 11.62
CA LYS A 374 2.18 -2.75 12.74
C LYS A 374 3.00 -2.58 14.02
N LEU A 375 2.32 -2.36 15.14
CA LEU A 375 2.93 -2.39 16.48
C LEU A 375 3.73 -3.67 16.69
N SER A 376 3.19 -4.81 16.24
CA SER A 376 3.84 -6.13 16.32
C SER A 376 5.02 -6.33 15.36
N ALA A 377 5.25 -5.42 14.41
CA ALA A 377 6.34 -5.54 13.45
C ALA A 377 7.73 -5.29 14.05
N ARG A 378 7.79 -4.71 15.27
CA ARG A 378 9.03 -4.49 16.01
C ARG A 378 8.91 -4.99 17.45
N LYS A 379 10.06 -5.30 18.03
CA LYS A 379 10.19 -5.62 19.46
C LYS A 379 10.32 -4.34 20.28
N TRP A 380 9.26 -3.53 20.27
CA TRP A 380 9.16 -2.37 21.15
C TRP A 380 9.28 -2.83 22.61
N LEU A 381 9.87 -1.99 23.45
CA LEU A 381 10.12 -2.33 24.85
C LEU A 381 9.18 -1.56 25.78
N LYS A 382 8.97 -0.28 25.48
CA LYS A 382 8.21 0.64 26.33
C LYS A 382 7.22 1.46 25.51
N TRP A 383 6.18 1.94 26.17
CA TRP A 383 5.37 3.06 25.69
C TRP A 383 5.55 4.26 26.64
N LEU A 384 5.31 5.47 26.14
CA LEU A 384 5.41 6.71 26.90
C LEU A 384 4.44 7.78 26.39
N GLU A 385 3.98 8.65 27.26
CA GLU A 385 3.39 9.94 26.87
C GLU A 385 4.50 10.91 26.46
N CYS A 386 4.33 11.60 25.33
CA CYS A 386 5.26 12.63 24.88
C CYS A 386 5.27 13.79 25.90
N PRO A 387 6.43 14.17 26.47
CA PRO A 387 6.48 15.09 27.62
C PRO A 387 5.96 16.52 27.37
N TYR A 388 5.77 16.91 26.12
CA TYR A 388 5.54 18.31 25.70
C TYR A 388 4.14 18.56 25.12
N ILE A 389 3.25 17.58 25.23
CA ILE A 389 1.87 17.68 24.74
C ILE A 389 0.91 17.20 25.83
N SER A 390 -0.36 17.58 25.74
CA SER A 390 -1.40 17.17 26.67
C SER A 390 -2.04 15.84 26.26
N TYR A 391 -2.62 15.18 27.24
CA TYR A 391 -3.24 13.89 27.13
C TYR A 391 -4.49 13.97 28.01
N GLU A 392 -5.68 13.73 27.45
CA GLU A 392 -6.93 13.67 28.22
C GLU A 392 -6.82 12.72 29.42
N ALA A 393 -7.53 12.96 30.51
CA ALA A 393 -7.57 11.95 31.58
C ALA A 393 -8.15 10.66 31.00
N VAL A 394 -7.50 9.52 31.24
CA VAL A 394 -8.09 8.22 30.92
C VAL A 394 -9.38 8.16 31.75
N SER A 395 -10.55 8.27 31.11
CA SER A 395 -11.81 7.99 31.80
C SER A 395 -11.68 6.61 32.45
N GLU A 396 -12.21 6.44 33.66
CA GLU A 396 -12.23 5.15 34.36
C GLU A 396 -12.54 4.01 33.37
N PRO A 397 -11.88 2.85 33.52
CA PRO A 397 -11.93 1.77 32.54
C PRO A 397 -13.39 1.46 32.19
N VAL A 398 -13.80 1.92 31.00
CA VAL A 398 -15.05 1.49 30.40
C VAL A 398 -14.78 0.06 29.97
N GLU A 399 -15.56 -0.86 30.53
CA GLU A 399 -15.52 -2.27 30.20
C GLU A 399 -15.46 -2.41 28.68
N PRO A 400 -14.48 -3.15 28.12
CA PRO A 400 -14.30 -3.23 26.69
C PRO A 400 -15.62 -3.66 26.03
N PRO A 401 -16.00 -3.06 24.88
CA PRO A 401 -17.20 -3.50 24.18
C PRO A 401 -17.11 -5.01 23.99
N LYS A 402 -18.14 -5.75 24.46
CA LYS A 402 -18.20 -7.21 24.38
C LYS A 402 -17.76 -7.64 22.98
N GLU A 403 -16.69 -8.42 22.93
CA GLU A 403 -16.26 -9.08 21.70
C GLU A 403 -17.47 -9.79 21.08
N PRO A 404 -17.62 -9.78 19.74
CA PRO A 404 -18.59 -10.66 19.10
C PRO A 404 -18.30 -12.09 19.57
N GLU A 405 -19.36 -12.82 19.97
CA GLU A 405 -19.16 -14.15 20.53
C GLU A 405 -18.26 -14.99 19.63
N PRO A 406 -17.23 -15.66 20.18
CA PRO A 406 -16.34 -16.47 19.39
C PRO A 406 -17.15 -17.52 18.64
N THR A 407 -16.85 -17.70 17.36
CA THR A 407 -17.54 -18.71 16.55
C THR A 407 -17.37 -20.08 17.24
N PRO A 408 -18.47 -20.80 17.56
CA PRO A 408 -18.37 -22.08 18.23
C PRO A 408 -17.43 -23.02 17.48
N VAL A 409 -16.50 -23.65 18.21
CA VAL A 409 -15.60 -24.65 17.61
C VAL A 409 -16.46 -25.83 17.16
N PRO A 410 -16.49 -26.17 15.86
CA PRO A 410 -17.30 -27.29 15.38
C PRO A 410 -16.93 -28.62 16.06
N ASP A 411 -17.91 -29.45 16.37
CA ASP A 411 -17.73 -30.72 17.10
C ASP A 411 -16.66 -31.61 16.48
N TRP A 412 -16.54 -31.64 15.15
CA TRP A 412 -15.55 -32.45 14.45
C TRP A 412 -14.10 -32.05 14.77
N LYS A 413 -13.85 -30.77 15.06
CA LYS A 413 -12.52 -30.31 15.49
C LYS A 413 -12.20 -30.83 16.88
N GLN A 414 -13.17 -30.73 17.80
CA GLN A 414 -13.03 -31.22 19.18
C GLN A 414 -12.76 -32.73 19.20
N GLN A 415 -13.55 -33.48 18.43
CA GLN A 415 -13.36 -34.93 18.24
C GLN A 415 -11.99 -35.27 17.65
N GLY A 416 -11.52 -34.48 16.67
CA GLY A 416 -10.19 -34.65 16.07
C GLY A 416 -9.05 -34.42 17.06
N LEU A 417 -9.14 -33.38 17.90
CA LEU A 417 -8.15 -33.11 18.95
C LEU A 417 -8.12 -34.23 19.99
N THR A 418 -9.29 -34.69 20.46
CA THR A 418 -9.38 -35.83 21.39
C THR A 418 -8.73 -37.07 20.79
N ALA A 419 -9.09 -37.45 19.57
CA ALA A 419 -8.55 -38.64 18.90
C ALA A 419 -7.02 -38.57 18.70
N LEU A 420 -6.49 -37.41 18.31
CA LEU A 420 -5.04 -37.21 18.13
C LEU A 420 -4.26 -37.18 19.45
N THR A 421 -4.91 -36.72 20.54
CA THR A 421 -4.32 -36.71 21.88
C THR A 421 -4.28 -38.13 22.44
N GLU A 422 -5.38 -38.89 22.33
CA GLU A 422 -5.45 -40.30 22.74
C GLU A 422 -4.48 -41.19 21.95
N ALA A 423 -4.25 -40.87 20.66
CA ALA A 423 -3.26 -41.54 19.82
C ALA A 423 -1.80 -41.12 20.11
N GLY A 424 -1.55 -40.19 21.05
CA GLY A 424 -0.22 -39.70 21.39
C GLY A 424 0.46 -38.84 20.32
N VAL A 425 -0.28 -38.41 19.30
CA VAL A 425 0.21 -37.56 18.20
C VAL A 425 0.36 -36.12 18.68
N ILE A 426 -0.61 -35.65 19.46
CA ILE A 426 -0.61 -34.35 20.12
C ILE A 426 -0.17 -34.54 21.57
N THR A 427 0.86 -33.81 21.97
CA THR A 427 1.46 -33.91 23.32
C THR A 427 1.11 -32.73 24.23
N ASP A 428 0.45 -31.70 23.69
CA ASP A 428 0.01 -30.50 24.43
C ASP A 428 -1.41 -30.13 23.99
N PRO A 429 -2.44 -30.84 24.49
CA PRO A 429 -3.82 -30.64 24.05
C PRO A 429 -4.36 -29.26 24.37
N ASP A 430 -3.89 -28.61 25.44
CA ASP A 430 -4.33 -27.27 25.84
C ASP A 430 -3.86 -26.20 24.86
N TYR A 431 -2.62 -26.31 24.37
CA TYR A 431 -2.10 -25.45 23.30
C TYR A 431 -2.95 -25.54 22.02
N TRP A 432 -3.39 -26.75 21.64
CA TRP A 432 -4.20 -26.95 20.43
C TRP A 432 -5.67 -26.57 20.64
N ALA A 433 -6.23 -26.78 21.83
CA ALA A 433 -7.59 -26.39 22.18
C ALA A 433 -7.80 -24.87 22.05
N GLY A 434 -6.79 -24.08 22.45
CA GLY A 434 -6.80 -22.61 22.31
C GLY A 434 -6.75 -22.10 20.86
N ARG A 435 -6.42 -22.97 19.89
CA ARG A 435 -6.15 -22.60 18.49
C ARG A 435 -7.09 -23.27 17.49
N MET A 436 -8.20 -23.85 17.96
CA MET A 436 -9.11 -24.66 17.14
C MET A 436 -9.76 -23.90 15.98
N ASN A 437 -9.88 -22.58 16.07
CA ASN A 437 -10.42 -21.72 15.00
C ASN A 437 -9.34 -20.99 14.20
N GLU A 438 -8.06 -21.21 14.52
CA GLU A 438 -6.94 -20.59 13.81
C GLU A 438 -6.53 -21.39 12.57
N THR A 439 -5.83 -20.72 11.66
CA THR A 439 -5.17 -21.37 10.53
C THR A 439 -3.91 -22.09 11.01
N VAL A 440 -3.80 -23.39 10.70
CA VAL A 440 -2.60 -24.19 10.97
C VAL A 440 -1.58 -23.99 9.84
N THR A 441 -0.30 -23.90 10.19
CA THR A 441 0.79 -23.78 9.21
C THR A 441 1.11 -25.11 8.53
N VAL A 442 1.75 -25.06 7.35
CA VAL A 442 2.22 -26.27 6.65
C VAL A 442 3.23 -27.05 7.51
N GLY A 443 4.10 -26.36 8.25
CA GLY A 443 5.08 -26.99 9.13
C GLY A 443 4.42 -27.75 10.29
N GLU A 444 3.38 -27.17 10.90
CA GLU A 444 2.59 -27.83 11.94
C GLU A 444 1.86 -29.06 11.41
N LEU A 445 1.23 -28.97 10.23
CA LEU A 445 0.59 -30.11 9.57
C LEU A 445 1.60 -31.23 9.23
N MET A 446 2.77 -30.88 8.71
CA MET A 446 3.84 -31.84 8.43
C MET A 446 4.35 -32.51 9.71
N GLY A 447 4.48 -31.76 10.81
CA GLY A 447 4.89 -32.30 12.11
C GLY A 447 3.87 -33.27 12.68
N ILE A 448 2.57 -32.92 12.64
CA ILE A 448 1.47 -33.80 13.06
C ILE A 448 1.45 -35.06 12.18
N ALA A 449 1.49 -34.92 10.85
CA ALA A 449 1.49 -36.05 9.93
C ALA A 449 2.70 -36.98 10.15
N ALA A 450 3.89 -36.41 10.32
CA ALA A 450 5.10 -37.20 10.58
C ALA A 450 5.02 -37.98 11.91
N LYS A 451 4.38 -37.43 12.94
CA LYS A 451 4.08 -38.18 14.18
C LYS A 451 3.00 -39.25 13.97
N MET A 452 1.92 -38.95 13.24
CA MET A 452 0.87 -39.92 12.91
C MET A 452 1.41 -41.16 12.19
N PHE A 453 2.38 -40.97 11.29
CA PHE A 453 3.01 -42.06 10.54
C PHE A 453 4.26 -42.64 11.22
N GLY A 454 4.56 -42.25 12.47
CA GLY A 454 5.71 -42.75 13.23
C GLY A 454 7.08 -42.39 12.64
N ILE A 455 7.14 -41.38 11.78
CA ILE A 455 8.37 -40.87 11.13
C ILE A 455 9.17 -40.00 12.12
N LEU A 456 8.47 -39.26 12.98
CA LEU A 456 9.04 -38.53 14.11
C LEU A 456 8.57 -39.20 15.41
N LYS A 457 9.51 -39.49 16.32
CA LYS A 457 9.21 -39.96 17.68
C LYS A 457 9.09 -38.80 18.64
#